data_AF-A0A2G5ZE50-F1
#
_entry.id   AF-A0A2G5ZE50-F1
#
_cell.length_a   1.000
_cell.length_b   1.000
_cell.length_c   1.000
_cell.angle_alpha   90.00
_cell.angle_beta   90.00
_cell.angle_gamma   90.00
#
_symmetry.space_group_name_H-M   'P 1'
#
loop_
_entity.id
_entity.type
_entity.pdbx_description
1 polymer ?
#
loop_
_entity_poly.entity_id
_entity_poly.type
_entity_poly.pdbx_seq_one_letter_code
_entity_poly.pdbx_strand_id
1 'polypeptide(L)'
;MNTIILVTLLVTLLVSTITGIWIFKLKSNKWLSVLTAWVINTVILLIATVLFCKFDVQAFHKQTDGVFSSLGVLVFAFFIPVLTLINFYTLEFLRYQYKKMSY
;
A
#
# COMPACT_ATOMS: atom_id res chain seq x y z
N MET A 1 4.51 -11.67 -12.55
CA MET A 1 3.43 -10.96 -11.83
C MET A 1 2.58 -10.22 -12.84
N ASN A 2 1.25 -10.40 -12.82
CA ASN A 2 0.33 -9.74 -13.74
C ASN A 2 0.51 -8.20 -13.68
N THR A 3 0.53 -7.55 -14.85
CA THR A 3 0.61 -6.09 -14.98
C THR A 3 -0.51 -5.40 -14.22
N ILE A 4 -1.71 -5.99 -14.16
CA ILE A 4 -2.85 -5.42 -13.43
C ILE A 4 -2.56 -5.41 -11.92
N ILE A 5 -2.05 -6.50 -11.36
CA ILE A 5 -1.66 -6.57 -9.93
C ILE A 5 -0.60 -5.52 -9.62
N LEU A 6 0.41 -5.38 -10.49
CA LEU A 6 1.47 -4.39 -10.34
C LEU A 6 0.92 -2.96 -10.37
N VAL A 7 0.02 -2.64 -11.30
CA VAL A 7 -0.64 -1.34 -11.39
C VAL A 7 -1.49 -1.08 -10.13
N THR A 8 -2.25 -2.07 -9.65
CA THR A 8 -3.05 -1.94 -8.42
C THR A 8 -2.16 -1.64 -7.21
N LEU A 9 -1.03 -2.33 -7.06
CA LEU A 9 -0.08 -2.09 -5.96
C LEU A 9 0.54 -0.69 -6.04
N LEU A 10 0.94 -0.24 -7.24
CA LEU A 10 1.50 1.10 -7.45
C LEU A 10 0.50 2.21 -7.12
N VAL A 11 -0.75 2.07 -7.58
CA VAL A 11 -1.81 3.04 -7.28
C VAL A 11 -2.09 3.07 -5.78
N THR A 12 -2.15 1.90 -5.13
CA THR A 12 -2.34 1.79 -3.69
C THR A 12 -1.22 2.50 -2.91
N LEU A 13 0.04 2.30 -3.34
CA LEU A 13 1.19 2.97 -2.73
C LEU A 13 1.12 4.49 -2.89
N LEU A 14 0.81 4.99 -4.09
CA LEU A 14 0.71 6.42 -4.35
C LEU A 14 -0.39 7.07 -3.48
N VAL A 15 -1.59 6.49 -3.46
CA VAL A 15 -2.72 7.02 -2.69
C VAL A 15 -2.40 7.03 -1.19
N SER A 16 -1.85 5.94 -0.65
CA SER A 16 -1.50 5.86 0.77
C SER A 16 -0.34 6.78 1.16
N THR A 17 0.63 6.98 0.27
CA THR A 17 1.74 7.92 0.50
C THR A 17 1.24 9.36 0.53
N ILE A 18 0.46 9.78 -0.46
CA ILE A 18 -0.07 11.15 -0.57
C ILE A 18 -0.93 11.49 0.66
N THR A 19 -1.84 10.58 1.01
CA THR A 19 -2.72 10.76 2.19
C THR A 19 -1.93 10.76 3.50
N GLY A 20 -0.93 9.87 3.64
CA GLY A 20 -0.05 9.85 4.80
C GLY A 20 0.73 11.16 4.98
N ILE A 21 1.29 11.71 3.90
CA ILE A 21 1.99 13.00 3.90
C ILE A 21 1.05 14.14 4.28
N TRP A 22 -0.16 14.14 3.71
CA TRP A 22 -1.15 15.17 4.00
C TRP A 22 -1.53 15.19 5.49
N ILE A 23 -1.81 14.02 6.06
CA ILE A 23 -2.12 13.88 7.50
C ILE A 23 -0.92 14.26 8.37
N PHE A 24 0.30 13.92 7.94
CA PHE A 24 1.51 14.30 8.65
C PHE A 24 1.65 15.82 8.73
N LYS A 25 1.39 16.54 7.62
CA LYS A 25 1.40 18.01 7.61
C LYS A 25 0.32 18.61 8.51
N LEU A 26 -0.85 17.97 8.62
CA LEU A 26 -1.98 18.49 9.41
C LEU A 26 -1.82 18.26 10.92
N LYS A 27 -1.37 17.07 11.31
CA LYS A 27 -1.36 16.63 12.73
C LYS A 27 0.05 16.61 13.34
N SER A 28 1.11 16.72 12.53
CA SER A 28 2.53 16.55 12.93
C SER A 28 2.84 15.24 13.69
N ASN A 29 1.91 14.29 13.66
CA ASN A 29 2.01 13.03 14.39
C ASN A 29 2.27 11.89 13.40
N LYS A 30 3.52 11.43 13.38
CA LYS A 30 3.97 10.32 12.52
C LYS A 30 3.12 9.07 12.71
N TRP A 31 2.86 8.66 13.95
CA TRP A 31 2.17 7.40 14.24
C TRP A 31 0.73 7.42 13.73
N LEU A 32 0.06 8.57 13.82
CA LEU A 32 -1.28 8.75 13.27
C LEU A 32 -1.27 8.66 11.73
N SER A 33 -0.28 9.26 11.08
CA SER A 33 -0.09 9.17 9.63
C SER A 33 0.19 7.74 9.16
N VAL A 34 1.04 7.00 9.88
CA VAL A 34 1.34 5.58 9.58
C VAL A 34 0.09 4.72 9.75
N LEU A 35 -0.66 4.90 10.85
CA LEU A 35 -1.90 4.17 11.09
C LEU A 35 -2.93 4.43 9.99
N THR A 36 -3.03 5.68 9.53
CA THR A 36 -3.95 6.02 8.45
C THR A 36 -3.52 5.43 7.11
N ALA A 37 -2.21 5.46 6.80
CA ALA A 37 -1.67 4.80 5.61
C ALA A 37 -1.91 3.28 5.62
N TRP A 38 -1.80 2.63 6.79
CA TRP A 38 -2.12 1.22 6.97
C TRP A 38 -3.61 0.92 6.73
N VAL A 39 -4.51 1.74 7.29
CA VAL A 39 -5.96 1.61 7.06
C VAL A 39 -6.30 1.78 5.57
N ILE A 40 -5.73 2.79 4.92
CA ILE A 40 -5.96 3.04 3.48
C ILE A 40 -5.45 1.88 2.63
N ASN A 41 -4.23 1.40 2.90
CA ASN A 41 -3.68 0.22 2.22
C ASN A 41 -4.60 -1.00 2.37
N THR A 42 -5.09 -1.24 3.60
CA THR A 42 -5.97 -2.36 3.89
C THR A 42 -7.30 -2.25 3.14
N VAL A 43 -7.94 -1.07 3.15
CA VAL A 43 -9.21 -0.84 2.46
C VAL A 43 -9.07 -1.00 0.95
N ILE A 44 -8.06 -0.38 0.33
CA ILE A 44 -7.85 -0.45 -1.12
C ILE A 44 -7.54 -1.88 -1.56
N LEU A 45 -6.65 -2.58 -0.84
CA LEU A 45 -6.26 -3.95 -1.19
C LEU A 45 -7.37 -4.96 -0.91
N LEU A 46 -8.22 -4.72 0.08
CA LEU A 46 -9.42 -5.52 0.32
C LEU A 46 -10.43 -5.33 -0.82
N ILE A 47 -10.68 -4.10 -1.26
CA ILE A 47 -11.55 -3.82 -2.41
C ILE A 47 -11.00 -4.49 -3.66
N ALA A 48 -9.69 -4.37 -3.92
CA ALA A 48 -9.04 -5.05 -5.03
C ALA A 48 -9.23 -6.58 -4.94
N THR A 49 -8.99 -7.17 -3.78
CA THR A 49 -9.22 -8.60 -3.52
C THR A 49 -10.64 -9.03 -3.91
N VAL A 50 -11.66 -8.28 -3.47
CA VAL A 50 -13.06 -8.57 -3.78
C VAL A 50 -13.37 -8.41 -5.27
N LEU A 51 -12.87 -7.34 -5.91
CA LEU A 51 -13.07 -7.10 -7.34
C LEU A 51 -12.45 -8.22 -8.18
N PHE A 52 -11.19 -8.58 -7.91
CA PHE A 52 -10.52 -9.67 -8.61
C PHE A 52 -11.22 -11.02 -8.38
N CYS A 53 -11.72 -11.27 -7.16
CA CYS A 53 -12.43 -12.51 -6.85
C CYS A 53 -13.79 -12.62 -7.57
N LYS A 54 -14.48 -11.50 -7.82
CA LYS A 54 -15.79 -11.48 -8.49
C LYS A 54 -15.72 -11.38 -10.00
N PHE A 55 -14.80 -10.59 -10.53
CA PHE A 55 -14.75 -10.26 -11.96
C PHE A 55 -13.82 -11.16 -12.76
N ASP A 56 -12.91 -11.89 -12.12
CA ASP A 56 -11.92 -12.69 -12.84
C ASP A 56 -11.61 -14.02 -12.13
N VAL A 57 -12.62 -14.90 -12.06
CA VAL A 57 -12.51 -16.24 -11.47
C VAL A 57 -11.50 -17.12 -12.24
N GLN A 58 -11.31 -16.86 -13.54
CA GLN A 58 -10.35 -17.60 -14.38
C GLN A 58 -8.91 -17.07 -14.28
N ALA A 59 -8.71 -15.76 -14.06
CA ALA A 59 -7.42 -15.22 -13.66
C ALA A 59 -6.86 -15.85 -12.39
N PHE A 60 -7.74 -16.19 -11.47
CA PHE A 60 -7.42 -16.64 -10.11
C PHE A 60 -6.48 -17.85 -10.07
N HIS A 61 -6.58 -18.75 -11.06
CA HIS A 61 -5.77 -19.97 -11.13
C HIS A 61 -4.56 -19.87 -12.06
N LYS A 62 -4.46 -18.84 -12.91
CA LYS A 62 -3.41 -18.73 -13.94
C LYS A 62 -2.56 -17.45 -13.89
N GLN A 63 -2.95 -16.41 -13.17
CA GLN A 63 -2.32 -15.08 -13.32
C GLN A 63 -1.20 -14.75 -12.32
N THR A 64 -1.01 -15.55 -11.27
CA THR A 64 0.15 -15.38 -10.41
C THR A 64 1.27 -16.29 -10.92
N ASP A 65 1.99 -15.85 -11.96
CA ASP A 65 3.20 -16.56 -12.40
C ASP A 65 4.40 -16.17 -11.53
N GLY A 66 5.21 -17.16 -11.13
CA GLY A 66 6.45 -17.00 -10.35
C GLY A 66 6.31 -17.30 -8.85
N VAL A 67 7.16 -16.72 -8.01
CA VAL A 67 7.25 -16.97 -6.55
C VAL A 67 5.91 -16.74 -5.81
N PHE A 68 5.01 -15.94 -6.39
CA PHE A 68 3.71 -15.61 -5.82
C PHE A 68 2.57 -16.49 -6.34
N SER A 69 2.85 -17.53 -7.13
CA SER A 69 1.82 -18.42 -7.70
C SER A 69 0.99 -19.15 -6.64
N SER A 70 1.63 -19.51 -5.54
CA SER A 70 0.96 -20.16 -4.41
C SER A 70 0.09 -19.21 -3.60
N LEU A 71 0.27 -17.89 -3.74
CA LEU A 71 -0.48 -16.90 -2.97
C LEU A 71 -1.81 -16.53 -3.63
N GLY A 72 -1.92 -16.59 -4.97
CA GLY A 72 -3.14 -16.18 -5.66
C GLY A 72 -3.60 -14.77 -5.22
N VAL A 73 -4.83 -14.66 -4.72
CA VAL A 73 -5.40 -13.38 -4.22
C VAL A 73 -4.75 -12.89 -2.92
N LEU A 74 -4.11 -13.79 -2.15
CA LEU A 74 -3.40 -13.43 -0.92
C LEU A 74 -2.17 -12.56 -1.21
N VAL A 75 -1.77 -12.42 -2.48
CA VAL A 75 -0.72 -11.47 -2.89
C VAL A 75 -1.04 -10.05 -2.39
N PHE A 76 -2.31 -9.62 -2.45
CA PHE A 76 -2.71 -8.30 -1.96
C PHE A 76 -2.50 -8.18 -0.45
N ALA A 77 -2.93 -9.19 0.32
CA ALA A 77 -2.73 -9.23 1.76
C ALA A 77 -1.24 -9.24 2.15
N PHE A 78 -0.41 -9.97 1.39
CA PHE A 78 1.04 -10.03 1.59
C PHE A 78 1.71 -8.67 1.40
N PHE A 79 1.25 -7.86 0.45
CA PHE A 79 1.82 -6.54 0.21
C PHE A 79 1.36 -5.47 1.22
N ILE A 80 0.31 -5.69 2.01
CA ILE A 80 -0.13 -4.73 3.06
C ILE A 80 1.04 -4.32 3.99
N PRO A 81 1.77 -5.24 4.65
CA PRO A 81 2.91 -4.87 5.49
C PRO A 81 4.04 -4.19 4.70
N VAL A 82 4.32 -4.63 3.47
CA VAL A 82 5.37 -4.05 2.62
C VAL A 82 5.07 -2.59 2.28
N LEU A 83 3.85 -2.29 1.81
CA LEU A 83 3.42 -0.93 1.50
C LEU A 83 3.41 -0.05 2.76
N THR A 84 3.04 -0.62 3.90
CA THR A 84 3.04 0.09 5.19
C THR A 84 4.46 0.44 5.65
N LEU A 85 5.43 -0.45 5.45
CA LEU A 85 6.84 -0.17 5.72
C LEU A 85 7.38 0.94 4.82
N ILE A 86 7.06 0.91 3.52
CA ILE A 86 7.47 1.98 2.59
C ILE A 86 6.91 3.34 3.07
N ASN A 87 5.63 3.39 3.45
CA ASN A 87 5.01 4.59 4.00
C ASN A 87 5.68 5.05 5.31
N PHE A 88 6.04 4.11 6.20
CA PHE A 88 6.74 4.42 7.44
C PHE A 88 8.10 5.08 7.20
N TYR A 89 8.93 4.53 6.31
CA TYR A 89 10.23 5.11 5.99
C TYR A 89 10.11 6.44 5.26
N THR A 90 9.13 6.58 4.36
CA THR A 90 8.85 7.85 3.67
C THR A 90 8.51 8.95 4.66
N LEU A 91 7.65 8.66 5.65
CA LEU A 91 7.30 9.61 6.71
C LEU A 91 8.47 9.91 7.65
N GLU A 92 9.31 8.92 7.99
CA GLU A 92 10.49 9.15 8.82
C GLU A 92 11.51 10.05 8.10
N PHE A 93 11.73 9.84 6.80
CA PHE A 93 12.58 10.70 5.99
C PHE A 93 12.05 12.14 5.95
N LEU A 94 10.74 12.32 5.73
CA LEU A 94 10.12 13.65 5.73
C LEU A 94 10.22 14.34 7.09
N ARG A 95 10.02 13.60 8.18
CA ARG A 95 10.20 14.12 9.55
C ARG A 95 11.63 14.58 9.79
N TYR A 96 12.62 13.81 9.34
CA TYR A 96 14.03 14.18 9.45
C TYR A 96 14.34 15.47 8.67
N GLN A 97 13.84 15.59 7.43
CA GLN A 97 13.99 16.80 6.61
C GLN A 97 13.32 18.02 7.26
N TYR A 98 12.11 17.86 7.78
CA TYR A 98 11.39 18.95 8.46
C TYR A 98 12.13 19.44 9.71
N LYS A 99 12.69 18.51 10.50
CA LYS A 99 13.52 18.86 11.67
C LYS A 99 14.80 19.59 11.26
N LYS A 100 15.44 19.20 10.16
CA LYS A 100 16.67 19.83 9.64
C LYS A 100 16.44 21.28 9.17
N MET A 101 15.28 21.60 8.59
CA MET A 101 14.95 22.97 8.14
C MET A 101 14.53 23.92 9.27
N SER A 102 14.26 23.40 10.47
CA SER A 102 13.82 24.20 11.62
C SER A 102 14.97 24.70 12.51
N TYR A 103 16.22 24.38 12.18
CA TYR A 103 17.44 24.89 12.81
C TYR A 103 18.17 25.81 11.82
#